data_AF-A0A2E4PGH2-F1
#
_entry.id   AF-A0A2E4PGH2-F1
#
_cell.length_a   1.000
_cell.length_b   1.000
_cell.length_c   1.000
_cell.angle_alpha   90.00
_cell.angle_beta   90.00
_cell.angle_gamma   90.00
#
_symmetry.space_group_name_H-M   'P 1'
#
loop_
_entity.id
_entity.type
_entity.pdbx_description
1 polymer ?
#
loop_
_entity_poly.entity_id
_entity_poly.type
_entity_poly.pdbx_seq_one_letter_code
_entity_poly.pdbx_strand_id
1 'polypeptide(L)'
;MNLSEKKVLFITTYKARDFEGNALVGYYLYKNYAVESQFIHGYSVKQEIEKLKPAVLIMDHLVWDHKKELAFWANSVGVKVVILFTEGYYKDISSFDKIFGHPNADKLNVTKYLVWNNQMVKRVKDLDYSDEFSQKMIVTGSPRFDFLTNTSLSSFGFSKLDFIKKYDLQDYKEIITYMSTTPYQGYSFEKFYSRYKKKANFSDEIIRNFYDDNQKQFRNHTTIIKKLAVSNPEIVFFYKSHPSEAYISNYETVFEGVNNIKLISNENVRPFLQYSNLVIQRNCTTALESWLLGKPVVQLDDADYNSKTYKEHLDYSYLINNLEELDAFIKSKEYQNWNVDNVTTFLEGIFGKLDGLAYKRVADEIVMILEKWNETDQTNLENNLLKYRKEVDTRFMNRVKDFLRLDRKTSLRPKVYIKRLFRKKKNNSNEVNIEPNEVHEFYNKLNDFV
;
A
#
# COMPACT_ATOMS: atom_id res chain seq x y z
N MET A 1 28.11 -7.37 -19.74
CA MET A 1 27.44 -6.44 -18.81
C MET A 1 27.40 -6.96 -17.38
N ASN A 2 27.98 -6.21 -16.44
CA ASN A 2 27.99 -6.56 -15.01
C ASN A 2 26.63 -6.28 -14.34
N LEU A 3 26.34 -6.91 -13.19
CA LEU A 3 25.12 -6.62 -12.42
C LEU A 3 25.07 -5.13 -12.01
N SER A 4 26.21 -4.54 -11.66
CA SER A 4 26.33 -3.15 -11.24
C SER A 4 25.92 -2.10 -12.30
N GLU A 5 25.88 -2.50 -13.58
CA GLU A 5 25.47 -1.63 -14.68
C GLU A 5 23.96 -1.68 -14.91
N LYS A 6 23.25 -2.62 -14.26
CA LYS A 6 21.81 -2.83 -14.41
C LYS A 6 21.05 -2.00 -13.40
N LYS A 7 19.88 -1.52 -13.83
CA LYS A 7 18.98 -0.70 -13.01
C LYS A 7 17.63 -1.38 -12.82
N VAL A 8 17.07 -1.23 -11.63
CA VAL A 8 15.72 -1.68 -11.28
C VAL A 8 14.84 -0.47 -10.98
N LEU A 9 13.65 -0.42 -11.57
CA LEU A 9 12.69 0.66 -11.36
C LEU A 9 11.48 0.14 -10.60
N PHE A 10 11.23 0.67 -9.41
CA PHE A 10 10.07 0.35 -8.57
C PHE A 10 8.98 1.40 -8.74
N ILE A 11 7.76 0.95 -9.03
CA ILE A 11 6.56 1.77 -8.83
C ILE A 11 6.14 1.66 -7.37
N THR A 12 6.22 2.78 -6.64
CA THR A 12 5.78 2.90 -5.25
C THR A 12 4.50 3.73 -5.22
N THR A 13 3.35 3.05 -5.26
CA THR A 13 2.03 3.71 -5.35
C THR A 13 1.73 4.55 -4.10
N TYR A 14 1.94 3.98 -2.91
CA TYR A 14 1.73 4.69 -1.65
C TYR A 14 3.01 4.76 -0.85
N LYS A 15 3.68 5.92 -0.88
CA LYS A 15 4.96 6.12 -0.19
C LYS A 15 4.93 5.69 1.28
N ALA A 16 3.92 6.12 2.04
CA ALA A 16 3.81 5.83 3.47
C ALA A 16 3.57 4.33 3.82
N ARG A 17 3.26 3.49 2.82
CA ARG A 17 2.91 2.07 3.00
C ARG A 17 3.89 1.14 2.31
N ASP A 18 4.26 1.46 1.08
CA ASP A 18 4.95 0.55 0.16
C ASP A 18 6.45 0.88 0.04
N PHE A 19 6.87 2.11 0.37
CA PHE A 19 8.25 2.55 0.18
C PHE A 19 9.24 1.74 1.02
N GLU A 20 9.00 1.56 2.32
CA GLU A 20 9.97 0.91 3.21
C GLU A 20 10.30 -0.51 2.73
N GLY A 21 9.29 -1.31 2.39
CA GLY A 21 9.48 -2.66 1.87
C GLY A 21 10.21 -2.68 0.52
N ASN A 22 9.85 -1.80 -0.42
CA ASN A 22 10.53 -1.70 -1.70
C ASN A 22 11.98 -1.23 -1.54
N ALA A 23 12.23 -0.26 -0.66
CA ALA A 23 13.54 0.29 -0.38
C ALA A 23 14.45 -0.75 0.28
N LEU A 24 13.92 -1.60 1.16
CA LEU A 24 14.67 -2.70 1.77
C LEU A 24 15.15 -3.71 0.72
N VAL A 25 14.31 -4.04 -0.27
CA VAL A 25 14.73 -4.87 -1.43
C VAL A 25 15.85 -4.17 -2.20
N GLY A 26 15.66 -2.89 -2.54
CA GLY A 26 16.66 -2.12 -3.27
C GLY A 26 18.00 -1.99 -2.52
N TYR A 27 17.96 -1.84 -1.20
CA TYR A 27 19.15 -1.80 -0.35
C TYR A 27 19.91 -3.12 -0.43
N TYR A 28 19.22 -4.26 -0.34
CA TYR A 28 19.88 -5.56 -0.47
C TYR A 28 20.50 -5.76 -1.85
N LEU A 29 19.81 -5.35 -2.92
CA LEU A 29 20.34 -5.35 -4.28
C LEU A 29 21.61 -4.49 -4.41
N TYR A 30 21.60 -3.28 -3.84
CA TYR A 30 22.75 -2.39 -3.84
C TYR A 30 23.92 -2.94 -3.03
N LYS A 31 23.69 -3.34 -1.77
CA LYS A 31 24.74 -3.79 -0.85
C LYS A 31 25.45 -5.05 -1.34
N ASN A 32 24.72 -6.00 -1.91
CA ASN A 32 25.28 -7.32 -2.28
C ASN A 32 25.69 -7.42 -3.74
N TYR A 33 25.10 -6.62 -4.64
CA TYR A 33 25.30 -6.76 -6.09
C TYR A 33 25.61 -5.45 -6.81
N ALA A 34 25.73 -4.33 -6.07
CA ALA A 34 25.91 -2.98 -6.60
C ALA A 34 24.83 -2.57 -7.63
N VAL A 35 23.65 -3.18 -7.58
CA VAL A 35 22.52 -2.88 -8.47
C VAL A 35 21.80 -1.64 -7.99
N GLU A 36 21.69 -0.62 -8.83
CA GLU A 36 20.96 0.61 -8.51
C GLU A 36 19.45 0.42 -8.62
N SER A 37 18.71 0.90 -7.61
CA SER A 37 17.26 0.93 -7.60
C SER A 37 16.74 2.37 -7.62
N GLN A 38 15.69 2.61 -8.40
CA GLN A 38 14.98 3.89 -8.48
C GLN A 38 13.51 3.71 -8.10
N PHE A 39 12.95 4.66 -7.35
CA PHE A 39 11.59 4.56 -6.81
C PHE A 39 10.73 5.73 -7.28
N ILE A 40 9.70 5.42 -8.06
CA ILE A 40 8.85 6.43 -8.68
C ILE A 40 7.39 6.20 -8.32
N HIS A 41 6.58 7.24 -8.37
CA HIS A 41 5.13 7.08 -8.26
C HIS A 41 4.56 6.45 -9.55
N GLY A 42 3.27 6.06 -9.54
CA GLY A 42 2.61 5.44 -10.69
C GLY A 42 2.43 6.30 -11.94
N TYR A 43 2.76 7.60 -11.91
CA TYR A 43 2.73 8.48 -13.08
C TYR A 43 4.08 8.57 -13.78
N SER A 44 4.04 8.91 -15.07
CA SER A 44 5.23 9.15 -15.90
C SER A 44 6.24 8.00 -16.01
N VAL A 45 5.81 6.77 -15.71
CA VAL A 45 6.67 5.57 -15.74
C VAL A 45 7.35 5.37 -17.09
N LYS A 46 6.66 5.65 -18.20
CA LYS A 46 7.24 5.53 -19.55
C LYS A 46 8.41 6.50 -19.77
N GLN A 47 8.30 7.74 -19.28
CA GLN A 47 9.38 8.72 -19.36
C GLN A 47 10.59 8.29 -18.51
N GLU A 48 10.34 7.72 -17.33
CA GLU A 48 11.41 7.22 -16.48
C GLU A 48 12.09 6.00 -17.08
N ILE A 49 11.34 5.09 -17.72
CA ILE A 49 11.93 3.98 -18.49
C ILE A 49 12.80 4.50 -19.63
N GLU A 50 12.34 5.51 -20.37
CA GLU A 50 13.09 6.14 -21.45
C GLU A 50 14.40 6.81 -20.98
N LYS A 51 14.39 7.37 -19.78
CA LYS A 51 15.53 8.08 -19.17
C LYS A 51 16.53 7.10 -18.55
N LEU A 52 16.03 6.16 -17.75
CA LEU A 52 16.84 5.28 -16.92
C LEU A 52 17.23 3.98 -17.64
N LYS A 53 16.45 3.58 -18.66
CA LYS A 53 16.61 2.32 -19.39
C LYS A 53 16.76 1.10 -18.45
N PRO A 54 15.83 0.91 -17.49
CA PRO A 54 15.97 -0.15 -16.49
C PRO A 54 15.85 -1.53 -17.14
N ALA A 55 16.57 -2.51 -16.60
CA ALA A 55 16.42 -3.90 -17.01
C ALA A 55 15.10 -4.50 -16.50
N VAL A 56 14.66 -4.07 -15.31
CA VAL A 56 13.47 -4.58 -14.62
C VAL A 56 12.58 -3.43 -14.14
N LEU A 57 11.27 -3.57 -14.39
CA LEU A 57 10.20 -2.75 -13.80
C LEU A 57 9.42 -3.58 -12.77
N ILE A 58 9.34 -3.09 -11.53
CA ILE A 58 8.54 -3.68 -10.45
C ILE A 58 7.23 -2.90 -10.31
N MET A 59 6.11 -3.62 -10.34
CA MET A 59 4.76 -3.06 -10.18
C MET A 59 4.02 -3.75 -9.04
N ASP A 60 3.08 -3.06 -8.40
CA ASP A 60 2.29 -3.53 -7.26
C ASP A 60 1.11 -4.45 -7.66
N HIS A 61 0.42 -4.15 -8.76
CA HIS A 61 -0.74 -4.91 -9.24
C HIS A 61 -1.17 -4.55 -10.67
N LEU A 62 -2.15 -5.28 -11.21
CA LEU A 62 -2.68 -5.15 -12.57
C LEU A 62 -4.19 -4.88 -12.66
N VAL A 63 -4.84 -4.51 -11.54
CA VAL A 63 -6.28 -4.14 -11.49
C VAL A 63 -6.72 -3.19 -12.61
N TRP A 64 -5.93 -2.15 -12.92
CA TRP A 64 -6.33 -1.10 -13.84
C TRP A 64 -5.78 -1.33 -15.25
N ASP A 65 -6.57 -1.04 -16.28
CA ASP A 65 -6.17 -1.25 -17.68
C ASP A 65 -4.91 -0.47 -18.06
N HIS A 66 -4.74 0.76 -17.57
CA HIS A 66 -3.50 1.51 -17.82
C HIS A 66 -2.24 0.85 -17.23
N LYS A 67 -2.36 0.06 -16.14
CA LYS A 67 -1.23 -0.73 -15.60
C LYS A 67 -0.97 -1.96 -16.47
N LYS A 68 -2.01 -2.61 -17.00
CA LYS A 68 -1.87 -3.70 -17.99
C LYS A 68 -1.21 -3.21 -19.27
N GLU A 69 -1.67 -2.07 -19.80
CA GLU A 69 -1.06 -1.40 -20.97
C GLU A 69 0.39 -1.01 -20.72
N LEU A 70 0.72 -0.56 -19.50
CA LEU A 70 2.08 -0.24 -19.10
C LEU A 70 2.95 -1.50 -19.07
N ALA A 71 2.49 -2.59 -18.46
CA ALA A 71 3.20 -3.87 -18.41
C ALA A 71 3.47 -4.41 -19.83
N PHE A 72 2.42 -4.44 -20.67
CA PHE A 72 2.53 -4.85 -22.06
C PHE A 72 3.55 -3.98 -22.84
N TRP A 73 3.45 -2.66 -22.70
CA TRP A 73 4.36 -1.73 -23.35
C TRP A 73 5.80 -1.89 -22.86
N ALA A 74 6.04 -1.98 -21.54
CA ALA A 74 7.37 -2.15 -20.97
C ALA A 74 8.06 -3.41 -21.50
N ASN A 75 7.33 -4.53 -21.55
CA ASN A 75 7.80 -5.77 -22.16
C ASN A 75 8.10 -5.60 -23.67
N SER A 76 7.22 -4.90 -24.41
CA SER A 76 7.40 -4.66 -25.85
C SER A 76 8.66 -3.85 -26.19
N VAL A 77 9.10 -3.00 -25.27
CA VAL A 77 10.36 -2.27 -25.43
C VAL A 77 11.56 -3.02 -24.86
N GLY A 78 11.39 -4.18 -24.22
CA GLY A 78 12.49 -5.04 -23.73
C GLY A 78 12.76 -4.95 -22.22
N VAL A 79 11.97 -4.20 -21.46
CA VAL A 79 12.04 -4.16 -19.99
C VAL A 79 11.32 -5.38 -19.42
N LYS A 80 11.95 -6.12 -18.50
CA LYS A 80 11.28 -7.23 -17.81
C LYS A 80 10.32 -6.70 -16.74
N VAL A 81 9.08 -7.18 -16.74
CA VAL A 81 8.07 -6.75 -15.77
C VAL A 81 7.88 -7.80 -14.67
N VAL A 82 8.00 -7.37 -13.41
CA VAL A 82 7.72 -8.18 -12.23
C VAL A 82 6.58 -7.54 -11.44
N ILE A 83 5.64 -8.36 -10.98
CA ILE A 83 4.58 -7.90 -10.08
C ILE A 83 4.95 -8.30 -8.65
N LEU A 84 5.17 -7.32 -7.77
CA LEU A 84 5.39 -7.51 -6.34
C LEU A 84 4.14 -7.04 -5.60
N PHE A 85 3.30 -7.98 -5.16
CA PHE A 85 2.02 -7.61 -4.57
C PHE A 85 2.19 -6.90 -3.22
N THR A 86 1.64 -5.69 -3.10
CA THR A 86 1.58 -4.91 -1.85
C THR A 86 0.35 -5.23 -1.00
N GLU A 87 -0.57 -6.04 -1.55
CA GLU A 87 -1.78 -6.55 -0.92
C GLU A 87 -1.91 -8.03 -1.30
N GLY A 88 -2.16 -8.91 -0.33
CA GLY A 88 -2.31 -10.34 -0.58
C GLY A 88 -3.28 -11.06 0.37
N TYR A 89 -3.96 -10.31 1.25
CA TYR A 89 -5.07 -10.83 2.03
C TYR A 89 -6.39 -10.35 1.41
N TYR A 90 -7.29 -11.29 1.14
CA TYR A 90 -8.57 -11.03 0.50
C TYR A 90 -9.68 -11.77 1.22
N LYS A 91 -10.82 -11.10 1.40
CA LYS A 91 -12.03 -11.74 1.96
C LYS A 91 -12.50 -12.92 1.14
N ASP A 92 -12.41 -12.74 -0.17
CA ASP A 92 -12.66 -13.76 -1.17
C ASP A 92 -11.42 -13.80 -2.07
N ILE A 93 -10.79 -14.97 -2.15
CA ILE A 93 -9.61 -15.20 -2.97
C ILE A 93 -9.84 -14.87 -4.45
N SER A 94 -11.10 -14.90 -4.95
CA SER A 94 -11.43 -14.45 -6.30
C SER A 94 -11.13 -12.96 -6.54
N SER A 95 -11.00 -12.16 -5.48
CA SER A 95 -10.57 -10.76 -5.59
C SER A 95 -9.14 -10.66 -6.16
N PHE A 96 -8.30 -11.67 -5.91
CA PHE A 96 -6.95 -11.75 -6.46
C PHE A 96 -6.93 -11.78 -7.98
N ASP A 97 -7.96 -12.33 -8.63
CA ASP A 97 -8.09 -12.46 -10.08
C ASP A 97 -7.87 -11.13 -10.79
N LYS A 98 -8.53 -10.07 -10.30
CA LYS A 98 -8.39 -8.72 -10.83
C LYS A 98 -6.99 -8.15 -10.56
N ILE A 99 -6.41 -8.47 -9.42
CA ILE A 99 -5.12 -7.95 -8.96
C ILE A 99 -3.97 -8.48 -9.83
N PHE A 100 -3.98 -9.76 -10.22
CA PHE A 100 -2.93 -10.33 -11.08
C PHE A 100 -3.20 -10.19 -12.59
N GLY A 101 -4.40 -9.75 -12.98
CA GLY A 101 -4.73 -9.38 -14.36
C GLY A 101 -5.57 -10.38 -15.15
N HIS A 102 -6.24 -11.33 -14.48
CA HIS A 102 -7.20 -12.24 -15.11
C HIS A 102 -8.33 -11.45 -15.80
N PRO A 103 -8.87 -11.93 -16.95
CA PRO A 103 -8.55 -13.20 -17.64
C PRO A 103 -7.41 -13.14 -18.67
N ASN A 104 -6.68 -12.03 -18.77
CA ASN A 104 -5.69 -11.84 -19.83
C ASN A 104 -4.25 -11.81 -19.29
N ALA A 105 -4.00 -12.40 -18.13
CA ALA A 105 -2.72 -12.27 -17.44
C ALA A 105 -1.55 -12.89 -18.24
N ASP A 106 -1.83 -14.00 -18.94
CA ASP A 106 -0.93 -14.69 -19.86
C ASP A 106 -0.45 -13.79 -21.01
N LYS A 107 -1.33 -12.93 -21.55
CA LYS A 107 -1.04 -12.02 -22.66
C LYS A 107 -0.22 -10.79 -22.26
N LEU A 108 -0.08 -10.52 -20.96
CA LEU A 108 0.67 -9.36 -20.47
C LEU A 108 2.19 -9.58 -20.49
N ASN A 109 2.64 -10.82 -20.73
CA ASN A 109 4.06 -11.21 -20.76
C ASN A 109 4.81 -10.84 -19.47
N VAL A 110 4.12 -10.82 -18.32
CA VAL A 110 4.78 -10.64 -17.02
C VAL A 110 5.84 -11.73 -16.84
N THR A 111 7.01 -11.31 -16.34
CA THR A 111 8.18 -12.18 -16.14
C THR A 111 7.99 -13.04 -14.89
N LYS A 112 7.65 -12.41 -13.75
CA LYS A 112 7.34 -13.09 -12.48
C LYS A 112 6.24 -12.36 -11.71
N TYR A 113 5.51 -13.13 -10.92
CA TYR A 113 4.54 -12.67 -9.93
C TYR A 113 5.03 -13.10 -8.55
N LEU A 114 5.45 -12.14 -7.73
CA LEU A 114 5.96 -12.37 -6.38
C LEU A 114 4.80 -12.23 -5.39
N VAL A 115 4.28 -13.38 -4.96
CA VAL A 115 3.06 -13.51 -4.17
C VAL A 115 3.36 -13.74 -2.68
N TRP A 116 2.38 -13.46 -1.83
CA TRP A 116 2.54 -13.60 -0.39
C TRP A 116 2.55 -15.07 0.06
N ASN A 117 1.67 -15.89 -0.51
CA ASN A 117 1.37 -17.22 0.02
C ASN A 117 1.00 -18.24 -1.07
N ASN A 118 0.93 -19.51 -0.65
CA ASN A 118 0.55 -20.63 -1.51
C ASN A 118 -0.93 -20.60 -1.95
N GLN A 119 -1.82 -19.91 -1.22
CA GLN A 119 -3.24 -19.82 -1.61
C GLN A 119 -3.40 -19.02 -2.91
N MET A 120 -2.60 -17.96 -3.10
CA MET A 120 -2.57 -17.19 -4.34
C MET A 120 -2.08 -18.04 -5.53
N VAL A 121 -1.06 -18.87 -5.32
CA VAL A 121 -0.57 -19.83 -6.34
C VAL A 121 -1.66 -20.86 -6.67
N LYS A 122 -2.32 -21.42 -5.64
CA LYS A 122 -3.42 -22.37 -5.82
C LYS A 122 -4.56 -21.74 -6.62
N ARG A 123 -4.94 -20.50 -6.32
CA ARG A 123 -6.00 -19.79 -7.06
C ARG A 123 -5.71 -19.69 -8.56
N VAL A 124 -4.45 -19.47 -8.95
CA VAL A 124 -4.06 -19.40 -10.37
C VAL A 124 -4.22 -20.75 -11.05
N LYS A 125 -3.86 -21.85 -10.36
CA LYS A 125 -4.07 -23.22 -10.86
C LYS A 125 -5.55 -23.55 -11.00
N ASP A 126 -6.38 -23.11 -10.07
CA ASP A 126 -7.84 -23.31 -10.11
C ASP A 126 -8.52 -22.55 -11.27
N LEU A 127 -7.83 -21.58 -11.89
CA LEU A 127 -8.32 -20.80 -13.04
C LEU A 127 -7.85 -21.36 -14.39
N ASP A 128 -7.27 -22.55 -14.42
CA ASP A 128 -6.90 -23.30 -15.62
C ASP A 128 -5.88 -22.57 -16.54
N TYR A 129 -4.97 -21.79 -15.93
CA TYR A 129 -3.80 -21.28 -16.63
C TYR A 129 -2.78 -22.41 -16.87
N SER A 130 -1.98 -22.29 -17.93
CA SER A 130 -0.93 -23.28 -18.23
C SER A 130 0.08 -23.44 -17.09
N ASP A 131 0.74 -24.60 -17.03
CA ASP A 131 1.81 -24.86 -16.07
C ASP A 131 2.95 -23.85 -16.19
N GLU A 132 3.30 -23.45 -17.41
CA GLU A 132 4.30 -22.41 -17.67
C GLU A 132 3.91 -21.07 -17.05
N PHE A 133 2.64 -20.66 -17.16
CA PHE A 133 2.18 -19.44 -16.51
C PHE A 133 2.19 -19.57 -14.99
N SER A 134 1.73 -20.71 -14.46
CA SER A 134 1.70 -20.99 -13.02
C SER A 134 3.10 -20.99 -12.40
N GLN A 135 4.14 -21.44 -13.12
CA GLN A 135 5.54 -21.38 -12.69
C GLN A 135 6.08 -19.95 -12.52
N LYS A 136 5.39 -18.93 -13.06
CA LYS A 136 5.75 -17.52 -12.83
C LYS A 136 5.31 -17.01 -11.46
N MET A 137 4.45 -17.74 -10.74
CA MET A 137 3.96 -17.38 -9.41
C MET A 137 4.95 -17.88 -8.35
N ILE A 138 5.73 -16.97 -7.78
CA ILE A 138 6.77 -17.29 -6.80
C ILE A 138 6.35 -16.76 -5.43
N VAL A 139 6.30 -17.64 -4.44
CA VAL A 139 5.95 -17.28 -3.06
C VAL A 139 7.16 -16.67 -2.38
N THR A 140 7.15 -15.35 -2.20
CA THR A 140 8.23 -14.61 -1.54
C THR A 140 7.83 -14.06 -0.18
N GLY A 141 6.53 -13.94 0.10
CA GLY A 141 6.03 -13.07 1.18
C GLY A 141 6.02 -11.60 0.74
N SER A 142 5.82 -10.68 1.69
CA SER A 142 5.87 -9.23 1.43
C SER A 142 7.00 -8.58 2.22
N PRO A 143 7.94 -7.87 1.56
CA PRO A 143 9.00 -7.13 2.23
C PRO A 143 8.50 -6.10 3.26
N ARG A 144 7.25 -5.65 3.14
CA ARG A 144 6.62 -4.75 4.12
C ARG A 144 6.59 -5.35 5.53
N PHE A 145 6.34 -6.66 5.63
CA PHE A 145 6.19 -7.33 6.93
C PHE A 145 7.51 -7.76 7.55
N ASP A 146 8.63 -7.62 6.83
CA ASP A 146 9.94 -7.84 7.42
C ASP A 146 10.21 -6.82 8.54
N PHE A 147 9.70 -5.60 8.43
CA PHE A 147 9.74 -4.60 9.50
C PHE A 147 8.86 -4.92 10.71
N LEU A 148 7.97 -5.92 10.63
CA LEU A 148 7.13 -6.34 11.75
C LEU A 148 7.67 -7.62 12.41
N THR A 149 8.31 -8.48 11.62
CA THR A 149 8.73 -9.83 12.05
C THR A 149 10.22 -9.93 12.35
N ASN A 150 11.06 -9.08 11.74
CA ASN A 150 12.48 -9.03 12.05
C ASN A 150 12.72 -8.08 13.21
N THR A 151 13.23 -8.61 14.33
CA THR A 151 13.48 -7.84 15.56
C THR A 151 14.44 -6.67 15.36
N SER A 152 15.47 -6.83 14.51
CA SER A 152 16.40 -5.75 14.20
C SER A 152 15.69 -4.64 13.43
N LEU A 153 14.95 -4.99 12.37
CA LEU A 153 14.21 -4.00 11.55
C LEU A 153 13.00 -3.38 12.26
N SER A 154 12.45 -4.03 13.28
CA SER A 154 11.23 -3.57 13.97
C SER A 154 11.35 -2.16 14.54
N SER A 155 12.55 -1.75 14.96
CA SER A 155 12.82 -0.41 15.49
C SER A 155 13.31 0.59 14.43
N PHE A 156 13.50 0.13 13.18
CA PHE A 156 14.00 0.95 12.09
C PHE A 156 13.10 2.17 11.83
N GLY A 157 13.71 3.35 11.88
CA GLY A 157 13.05 4.63 11.58
C GLY A 157 12.14 5.18 12.67
N PHE A 158 11.88 4.43 13.75
CA PHE A 158 10.92 4.80 14.78
C PHE A 158 11.40 4.35 16.15
N SER A 159 12.25 5.13 16.83
CA SER A 159 12.57 4.84 18.23
C SER A 159 11.37 5.19 19.13
N LYS A 160 11.18 4.44 20.23
CA LYS A 160 10.10 4.73 21.20
C LYS A 160 10.26 6.13 21.80
N LEU A 161 11.51 6.55 22.05
CA LEU A 161 11.82 7.86 22.60
C LEU A 161 11.43 8.98 21.63
N ASP A 162 11.77 8.84 20.34
CA ASP A 162 11.38 9.82 19.32
C ASP A 162 9.87 9.86 19.13
N PHE A 163 9.20 8.70 19.19
CA PHE A 163 7.74 8.62 19.12
C PHE A 163 7.07 9.33 20.29
N ILE A 164 7.52 9.08 21.53
CA ILE A 164 7.04 9.76 22.74
C ILE A 164 7.27 11.27 22.64
N LYS A 165 8.46 11.69 22.22
CA LYS A 165 8.81 13.11 22.08
C LYS A 165 7.99 13.80 20.99
N LYS A 166 7.79 13.16 19.84
CA LYS A 166 7.07 13.73 18.70
C LYS A 166 5.61 14.03 19.01
N TYR A 167 4.96 13.20 19.82
CA TYR A 167 3.54 13.32 20.14
C TYR A 167 3.26 13.81 21.56
N ASP A 168 4.29 14.17 22.31
CA ASP A 168 4.19 14.68 23.69
C ASP A 168 3.49 13.69 24.62
N LEU A 169 4.05 12.47 24.71
CA LEU A 169 3.42 11.33 25.39
C LEU A 169 3.96 11.04 26.79
N GLN A 170 4.75 11.93 27.39
CA GLN A 170 5.52 11.69 28.62
C GLN A 170 4.60 11.49 29.83
N ASP A 171 3.44 12.15 29.83
CA ASP A 171 2.50 12.15 30.96
C ASP A 171 1.42 11.04 30.87
N TYR A 172 1.39 10.28 29.76
CA TYR A 172 0.39 9.25 29.53
C TYR A 172 0.90 7.87 29.93
N LYS A 173 0.02 7.10 30.59
CA LYS A 173 0.34 5.74 31.06
C LYS A 173 0.20 4.70 29.98
N GLU A 174 -0.76 4.90 29.07
CA GLU A 174 -1.12 3.94 28.03
C GLU A 174 -1.40 4.65 26.71
N ILE A 175 -1.13 3.93 25.63
CA ILE A 175 -1.36 4.36 24.25
C ILE A 175 -2.39 3.41 23.63
N ILE A 176 -3.54 3.94 23.24
CA ILE A 176 -4.55 3.19 22.49
C ILE A 176 -4.66 3.81 21.10
N THR A 177 -4.61 2.98 20.06
CA THR A 177 -4.82 3.46 18.68
C THR A 177 -6.11 2.94 18.11
N TYR A 178 -6.96 3.86 17.67
CA TYR A 178 -8.12 3.57 16.85
C TYR A 178 -7.78 3.71 15.35
N MET A 179 -8.05 2.67 14.58
CA MET A 179 -7.88 2.63 13.12
C MET A 179 -9.22 2.83 12.43
N SER A 180 -9.40 4.00 11.80
CA SER A 180 -10.61 4.29 11.04
C SER A 180 -10.72 3.43 9.78
N THR A 181 -11.93 2.96 9.49
CA THR A 181 -12.31 2.22 8.28
C THR A 181 -13.50 2.83 7.57
N THR A 182 -13.56 4.16 7.53
CA THR A 182 -14.63 4.90 6.85
C THR A 182 -14.14 5.52 5.53
N PRO A 183 -13.75 4.71 4.52
CA PRO A 183 -13.16 5.25 3.29
C PRO A 183 -14.08 6.29 2.64
N TYR A 184 -13.47 7.40 2.22
CA TYR A 184 -14.19 8.53 1.61
C TYR A 184 -15.14 9.27 2.55
N GLN A 185 -14.99 9.11 3.88
CA GLN A 185 -15.66 10.00 4.82
C GLN A 185 -15.37 11.47 4.47
N GLY A 186 -16.40 12.30 4.63
CA GLY A 186 -16.40 13.71 4.26
C GLY A 186 -16.70 13.98 2.77
N TYR A 187 -16.81 12.96 1.92
CA TYR A 187 -17.21 13.15 0.52
C TYR A 187 -18.74 13.30 0.42
N SER A 188 -19.23 14.08 -0.55
CA SER A 188 -20.66 14.07 -0.88
C SER A 188 -21.08 12.71 -1.46
N PHE A 189 -22.37 12.37 -1.32
CA PHE A 189 -22.91 11.14 -1.88
C PHE A 189 -22.62 11.01 -3.38
N GLU A 190 -22.74 12.08 -4.17
CA GLU A 190 -22.47 12.05 -5.62
C GLU A 190 -21.02 11.68 -5.91
N LYS A 191 -20.08 12.21 -5.13
CA LYS A 191 -18.65 11.92 -5.30
C LYS A 191 -18.35 10.48 -4.88
N PHE A 192 -18.92 10.01 -3.76
CA PHE A 192 -18.85 8.63 -3.31
C PHE A 192 -19.43 7.66 -4.36
N TYR A 193 -20.67 7.91 -4.79
CA TYR A 193 -21.39 7.16 -5.79
C TYR A 193 -20.62 7.08 -7.10
N SER A 194 -20.09 8.21 -7.59
CA SER A 194 -19.32 8.22 -8.84
C SER A 194 -18.06 7.33 -8.77
N ARG A 195 -17.44 7.17 -7.59
CA ARG A 195 -16.29 6.29 -7.43
C ARG A 195 -16.70 4.82 -7.49
N TYR A 196 -17.71 4.41 -6.74
CA TYR A 196 -18.13 3.02 -6.71
C TYR A 196 -18.86 2.58 -7.99
N LYS A 197 -19.72 3.42 -8.56
CA LYS A 197 -20.43 3.10 -9.81
C LYS A 197 -19.47 2.95 -10.98
N LYS A 198 -18.55 3.91 -11.17
CA LYS A 198 -17.64 3.91 -12.32
C LYS A 198 -16.48 2.93 -12.20
N LYS A 199 -16.02 2.61 -10.97
CA LYS A 199 -14.82 1.80 -10.76
C LYS A 199 -15.09 0.37 -10.33
N ALA A 200 -16.22 0.11 -9.66
CA ALA A 200 -16.51 -1.20 -9.08
C ALA A 200 -17.81 -1.83 -9.63
N ASN A 201 -18.60 -1.10 -10.41
CA ASN A 201 -19.86 -1.55 -11.01
C ASN A 201 -20.87 -2.14 -9.99
N PHE A 202 -20.90 -1.59 -8.77
CA PHE A 202 -21.88 -2.01 -7.77
C PHE A 202 -23.29 -1.51 -8.11
N SER A 203 -24.30 -2.22 -7.58
CA SER A 203 -25.69 -1.77 -7.64
C SER A 203 -25.88 -0.49 -6.82
N ASP A 204 -26.90 0.29 -7.17
CA ASP A 204 -27.16 1.57 -6.49
C ASP A 204 -27.51 1.36 -5.01
N GLU A 205 -28.21 0.27 -4.71
CA GLU A 205 -28.54 -0.16 -3.34
C GLU A 205 -27.28 -0.44 -2.51
N ILE A 206 -26.35 -1.25 -3.03
CA ILE A 206 -25.08 -1.54 -2.34
C ILE A 206 -24.29 -0.25 -2.07
N ILE A 207 -24.26 0.66 -3.05
CA ILE A 207 -23.54 1.93 -2.90
C ILE A 207 -24.18 2.80 -1.81
N ARG A 208 -25.52 2.87 -1.75
CA ARG A 208 -26.24 3.59 -0.68
C ARG A 208 -25.97 2.99 0.68
N ASN A 209 -26.10 1.67 0.80
CA ASN A 209 -25.83 0.96 2.06
C ASN A 209 -24.40 1.19 2.54
N PHE A 210 -23.41 1.15 1.64
CA PHE A 210 -22.03 1.48 2.00
C PHE A 210 -21.89 2.93 2.44
N TYR A 211 -22.52 3.88 1.76
CA TYR A 211 -22.45 5.28 2.17
C TYR A 211 -23.06 5.50 3.56
N ASP A 212 -24.23 4.93 3.81
CA ASP A 212 -24.95 5.04 5.08
C ASP A 212 -24.18 4.35 6.22
N ASP A 213 -23.63 3.15 5.98
CA ASP A 213 -22.72 2.48 6.91
C ASP A 213 -21.52 3.36 7.27
N ASN A 214 -20.87 3.97 6.27
CA ASN A 214 -19.71 4.85 6.48
C ASN A 214 -20.07 6.07 7.35
N GLN A 215 -21.21 6.72 7.08
CA GLN A 215 -21.66 7.86 7.88
C GLN A 215 -22.02 7.45 9.31
N LYS A 216 -22.74 6.33 9.45
CA LYS A 216 -23.12 5.76 10.75
C LYS A 216 -21.88 5.41 11.58
N GLN A 217 -20.94 4.69 10.99
CA GLN A 217 -19.71 4.26 11.65
C GLN A 217 -18.85 5.46 12.05
N PHE A 218 -18.66 6.45 11.17
CA PHE A 218 -17.93 7.67 11.50
C PHE A 218 -18.52 8.35 12.72
N ARG A 219 -19.83 8.61 12.72
CA ARG A 219 -20.51 9.29 13.84
C ARG A 219 -20.39 8.50 15.14
N ASN A 220 -20.67 7.20 15.09
CA ASN A 220 -20.66 6.37 16.28
C ASN A 220 -19.26 6.21 16.85
N HIS A 221 -18.29 5.81 16.04
CA HIS A 221 -16.94 5.52 16.52
C HIS A 221 -16.22 6.79 16.98
N THR A 222 -16.38 7.94 16.29
CA THR A 222 -15.81 9.19 16.81
C THR A 222 -16.44 9.59 18.14
N THR A 223 -17.73 9.36 18.34
CA THR A 223 -18.40 9.60 19.64
C THR A 223 -17.87 8.67 20.72
N ILE A 224 -17.71 7.38 20.43
CA ILE A 224 -17.18 6.38 21.36
C ILE A 224 -15.75 6.76 21.77
N ILE A 225 -14.85 6.98 20.80
CA ILE A 225 -13.45 7.35 21.09
C ILE A 225 -13.37 8.68 21.86
N LYS A 226 -14.21 9.68 21.51
CA LYS A 226 -14.28 10.94 22.27
C LYS A 226 -14.65 10.69 23.74
N LYS A 227 -15.68 9.89 23.98
CA LYS A 227 -16.14 9.58 25.35
C LYS A 227 -15.10 8.79 26.14
N LEU A 228 -14.44 7.81 25.52
CA LEU A 228 -13.35 7.04 26.15
C LEU A 228 -12.17 7.93 26.55
N ALA A 229 -11.79 8.87 25.68
CA ALA A 229 -10.71 9.80 26.00
C ALA A 229 -11.07 10.72 27.18
N VAL A 230 -12.32 11.21 27.22
CA VAL A 230 -12.80 12.02 28.35
C VAL A 230 -12.86 11.21 29.65
N SER A 231 -13.27 9.93 29.61
CA SER A 231 -13.37 9.08 30.81
C SER A 231 -12.03 8.52 31.29
N ASN A 232 -10.96 8.59 30.48
CA ASN A 232 -9.63 8.04 30.78
C ASN A 232 -8.52 9.06 30.45
N PRO A 233 -8.39 10.17 31.20
CA PRO A 233 -7.45 11.26 30.90
C PRO A 233 -5.97 10.86 30.93
N GLU A 234 -5.63 9.77 31.59
CA GLU A 234 -4.28 9.19 31.67
C GLU A 234 -3.88 8.33 30.47
N ILE A 235 -4.84 8.06 29.57
CA ILE A 235 -4.64 7.30 28.33
C ILE A 235 -4.61 8.28 27.16
N VAL A 236 -3.64 8.13 26.26
CA VAL A 236 -3.64 8.82 24.98
C VAL A 236 -4.29 7.96 23.91
N PHE A 237 -5.21 8.56 23.17
CA PHE A 237 -5.91 7.93 22.05
C PHE A 237 -5.39 8.50 20.73
N PHE A 238 -4.72 7.67 19.94
CA PHE A 238 -4.46 8.01 18.55
C PHE A 238 -5.67 7.67 17.69
N TYR A 239 -6.22 8.66 17.00
CA TYR A 239 -7.24 8.44 15.98
C TYR A 239 -6.59 8.49 14.60
N LYS A 240 -6.34 7.32 14.00
CA LYS A 240 -5.72 7.22 12.68
C LYS A 240 -6.80 7.20 11.59
N SER A 241 -6.87 8.26 10.79
CA SER A 241 -7.80 8.34 9.65
C SER A 241 -7.40 7.35 8.55
N HIS A 242 -8.39 6.81 7.82
CA HIS A 242 -8.11 6.02 6.63
C HIS A 242 -7.51 6.93 5.52
N PRO A 243 -6.53 6.46 4.71
CA PRO A 243 -5.87 7.30 3.69
C PRO A 243 -6.82 7.90 2.64
N SER A 244 -7.97 7.26 2.40
CA SER A 244 -8.98 7.71 1.44
C SER A 244 -10.01 8.70 2.00
N GLU A 245 -10.00 8.97 3.30
CA GLU A 245 -10.87 9.99 3.92
C GLU A 245 -10.45 11.40 3.48
N ALA A 246 -11.39 12.34 3.46
CA ALA A 246 -11.11 13.75 3.21
C ALA A 246 -11.59 14.62 4.36
N TYR A 247 -11.15 15.87 4.35
CA TYR A 247 -11.59 16.91 5.29
C TYR A 247 -11.30 16.51 6.74
N ILE A 248 -10.01 16.28 7.02
CA ILE A 248 -9.50 16.04 8.38
C ILE A 248 -9.98 17.13 9.36
N SER A 249 -10.20 18.36 8.89
CA SER A 249 -10.83 19.44 9.64
C SER A 249 -12.17 19.08 10.29
N ASN A 250 -12.95 18.17 9.71
CA ASN A 250 -14.22 17.74 10.31
C ASN A 250 -13.99 16.94 11.60
N TYR A 251 -12.88 16.20 11.69
CA TYR A 251 -12.50 15.49 12.91
C TYR A 251 -11.99 16.44 13.98
N GLU A 252 -11.30 17.52 13.59
CA GLU A 252 -10.80 18.55 14.53
C GLU A 252 -11.95 19.15 15.34
N THR A 253 -13.08 19.48 14.69
CA THR A 253 -14.29 19.94 15.39
C THR A 253 -14.89 18.86 16.30
N VAL A 254 -14.89 17.59 15.88
CA VAL A 254 -15.44 16.50 16.69
C VAL A 254 -14.61 16.31 17.97
N PHE A 255 -13.29 16.40 17.89
CA PHE A 255 -12.39 16.19 19.03
C PHE A 255 -11.99 17.48 19.77
N GLU A 256 -12.58 18.61 19.41
CA GLU A 256 -12.35 19.88 20.08
C GLU A 256 -12.57 19.77 21.60
N GLY A 257 -11.62 20.31 22.36
CA GLY A 257 -11.61 20.30 23.83
C GLY A 257 -11.10 19.00 24.48
N VAL A 258 -10.65 18.00 23.71
CA VAL A 258 -10.16 16.71 24.26
C VAL A 258 -8.66 16.54 24.00
N ASN A 259 -7.84 16.88 25.00
CA ASN A 259 -6.38 17.03 24.85
C ASN A 259 -5.62 15.70 24.64
N ASN A 260 -6.18 14.59 25.11
CA ASN A 260 -5.60 13.25 25.03
C ASN A 260 -6.06 12.46 23.79
N ILE A 261 -6.65 13.13 22.79
CA ILE A 261 -6.83 12.57 21.45
C ILE A 261 -5.83 13.21 20.51
N LYS A 262 -5.08 12.39 19.77
CA LYS A 262 -4.18 12.83 18.71
C LYS A 262 -4.69 12.31 17.35
N LEU A 263 -5.10 13.22 16.48
CA LEU A 263 -5.59 12.90 15.14
C LEU A 263 -4.42 12.73 14.17
N ILE A 264 -4.35 11.58 13.49
CA ILE A 264 -3.23 11.22 12.61
C ILE A 264 -3.73 10.95 11.20
N SER A 265 -3.12 11.62 10.22
CA SER A 265 -3.43 11.44 8.80
C SER A 265 -2.15 11.32 7.97
N ASN A 266 -2.16 10.47 6.94
CA ASN A 266 -1.05 10.26 5.99
C ASN A 266 0.32 9.84 6.58
N GLU A 267 0.38 9.45 7.85
CA GLU A 267 1.58 8.89 8.46
C GLU A 267 1.64 7.37 8.34
N ASN A 268 2.86 6.82 8.40
CA ASN A 268 3.11 5.38 8.47
C ASN A 268 2.39 4.79 9.70
N VAL A 269 1.66 3.70 9.51
CA VAL A 269 0.84 3.07 10.55
C VAL A 269 1.68 2.29 11.57
N ARG A 270 2.85 1.77 11.15
CA ARG A 270 3.74 0.90 11.93
C ARG A 270 4.05 1.41 13.34
N PRO A 271 4.54 2.66 13.55
CA PRO A 271 4.83 3.14 14.91
C PRO A 271 3.60 3.20 15.81
N PHE A 272 2.42 3.52 15.26
CA PHE A 272 1.19 3.55 16.06
C PHE A 272 0.75 2.16 16.50
N LEU A 273 0.95 1.14 15.67
CA LEU A 273 0.70 -0.25 16.06
C LEU A 273 1.72 -0.73 17.10
N GLN A 274 3.01 -0.55 16.80
CA GLN A 274 4.12 -1.03 17.61
C GLN A 274 4.09 -0.48 19.05
N TYR A 275 3.75 0.80 19.21
CA TYR A 275 3.73 1.45 20.52
C TYR A 275 2.38 1.47 21.21
N SER A 276 1.32 0.98 20.56
CA SER A 276 0.03 0.80 21.23
C SER A 276 0.06 -0.35 22.23
N ASN A 277 -0.68 -0.14 23.33
CA ASN A 277 -1.09 -1.17 24.27
C ASN A 277 -2.29 -1.97 23.71
N LEU A 278 -3.20 -1.27 23.02
CA LEU A 278 -4.40 -1.86 22.41
C LEU A 278 -4.70 -1.17 21.07
N VAL A 279 -5.11 -1.96 20.07
CA VAL A 279 -5.59 -1.45 18.79
C VAL A 279 -7.09 -1.69 18.66
N ILE A 280 -7.85 -0.62 18.40
CA ILE A 280 -9.30 -0.68 18.17
C ILE A 280 -9.54 -0.46 16.69
N GLN A 281 -10.36 -1.30 16.07
CA GLN A 281 -10.68 -1.19 14.65
C GLN A 281 -12.05 -1.80 14.36
N ARG A 282 -12.54 -1.60 13.15
CA ARG A 282 -13.64 -2.38 12.62
C ARG A 282 -13.34 -2.82 11.20
N ASN A 283 -13.28 -4.13 10.96
CA ASN A 283 -13.14 -4.70 9.62
C ASN A 283 -11.90 -4.16 8.85
N CYS A 284 -10.80 -3.85 9.54
CA CYS A 284 -9.58 -3.24 9.01
C CYS A 284 -8.46 -4.27 8.83
N THR A 285 -7.91 -4.42 7.62
CA THR A 285 -6.79 -5.36 7.40
C THR A 285 -5.53 -5.04 8.21
N THR A 286 -5.41 -3.83 8.77
CA THR A 286 -4.37 -3.46 9.75
C THR A 286 -4.39 -4.34 11.00
N ALA A 287 -5.50 -5.00 11.34
CA ALA A 287 -5.54 -5.99 12.41
C ALA A 287 -4.48 -7.09 12.24
N LEU A 288 -4.22 -7.51 11.00
CA LEU A 288 -3.17 -8.48 10.70
C LEU A 288 -1.78 -7.98 11.09
N GLU A 289 -1.50 -6.70 10.84
CA GLU A 289 -0.22 -6.07 11.22
C GLU A 289 -0.08 -5.92 12.73
N SER A 290 -1.19 -5.61 13.43
CA SER A 290 -1.24 -5.62 14.89
C SER A 290 -0.93 -7.00 15.45
N TRP A 291 -1.55 -8.05 14.90
CA TRP A 291 -1.31 -9.42 15.36
C TRP A 291 0.12 -9.89 15.09
N LEU A 292 0.71 -9.53 13.94
CA LEU A 292 2.13 -9.78 13.66
C LEU A 292 3.06 -9.11 14.68
N LEU A 293 2.66 -7.96 15.23
CA LEU A 293 3.38 -7.25 16.28
C LEU A 293 3.04 -7.76 17.71
N GLY A 294 2.25 -8.83 17.83
CA GLY A 294 1.80 -9.35 19.11
C GLY A 294 0.89 -8.39 19.89
N LYS A 295 0.11 -7.56 19.19
CA LYS A 295 -0.77 -6.57 19.80
C LYS A 295 -2.21 -7.07 19.87
N PRO A 296 -2.89 -6.89 21.03
CA PRO A 296 -4.30 -7.18 21.13
C PRO A 296 -5.10 -6.24 20.24
N VAL A 297 -6.15 -6.78 19.63
CA VAL A 297 -7.07 -6.06 18.76
C VAL A 297 -8.48 -6.19 19.28
N VAL A 298 -9.19 -5.06 19.31
CA VAL A 298 -10.65 -5.01 19.47
C VAL A 298 -11.28 -4.80 18.09
N GLN A 299 -12.26 -5.65 17.76
CA GLN A 299 -13.24 -5.45 16.72
C GLN A 299 -14.45 -4.74 17.34
N LEU A 300 -14.56 -3.44 17.10
CA LEU A 300 -15.70 -2.64 17.56
C LEU A 300 -16.84 -2.75 16.55
N ASP A 301 -17.89 -3.51 16.89
CA ASP A 301 -19.07 -3.72 16.04
C ASP A 301 -20.31 -3.16 16.77
N ASP A 302 -20.32 -1.84 16.99
CA ASP A 302 -21.26 -1.17 17.88
C ASP A 302 -22.71 -1.05 17.37
N ALA A 303 -22.96 -1.51 16.15
CA ALA A 303 -24.25 -1.40 15.51
C ALA A 303 -24.41 -2.39 14.36
N ASP A 304 -25.64 -2.54 13.87
CA ASP A 304 -25.90 -3.32 12.66
C ASP A 304 -25.42 -2.54 11.43
N TYR A 305 -24.32 -2.99 10.85
CA TYR A 305 -23.78 -2.50 9.59
C TYR A 305 -24.05 -3.51 8.47
N ASN A 306 -24.33 -3.01 7.26
CA ASN A 306 -24.50 -3.86 6.09
C ASN A 306 -23.19 -4.57 5.68
N SER A 307 -22.06 -3.92 5.94
CA SER A 307 -20.72 -4.48 5.73
C SER A 307 -20.41 -5.59 6.74
N LYS A 308 -20.39 -6.83 6.24
CA LYS A 308 -20.01 -8.00 7.03
C LYS A 308 -18.55 -7.91 7.50
N THR A 309 -18.34 -8.17 8.78
CA THR A 309 -17.02 -8.36 9.39
C THR A 309 -16.30 -9.58 8.79
N TYR A 310 -14.97 -9.54 8.68
CA TYR A 310 -14.14 -10.71 8.34
C TYR A 310 -14.30 -11.78 9.43
N LYS A 311 -14.36 -13.06 9.06
CA LYS A 311 -14.55 -14.14 10.03
C LYS A 311 -13.42 -14.13 11.06
N GLU A 312 -12.22 -13.86 10.60
CA GLU A 312 -10.98 -13.99 11.37
C GLU A 312 -10.81 -12.83 12.34
N HIS A 313 -11.43 -11.68 12.04
CA HIS A 313 -11.58 -10.61 13.02
C HIS A 313 -12.46 -11.05 14.19
N LEU A 314 -13.50 -11.84 13.94
CA LEU A 314 -14.37 -12.40 15.00
C LEU A 314 -13.65 -13.52 15.76
N ASP A 315 -12.81 -14.30 15.08
CA ASP A 315 -12.10 -15.42 15.70
C ASP A 315 -10.90 -14.97 16.56
N TYR A 316 -10.22 -13.88 16.18
CA TYR A 316 -8.91 -13.51 16.74
C TYR A 316 -8.83 -12.12 17.39
N SER A 317 -9.91 -11.31 17.32
CA SER A 317 -10.03 -10.06 18.08
C SER A 317 -10.99 -10.22 19.25
N TYR A 318 -10.91 -9.33 20.23
CA TYR A 318 -12.01 -9.11 21.16
C TYR A 318 -13.17 -8.44 20.42
N LEU A 319 -14.34 -9.07 20.42
CA LEU A 319 -15.56 -8.48 19.88
C LEU A 319 -16.23 -7.65 20.98
N ILE A 320 -16.41 -6.36 20.73
CA ILE A 320 -17.07 -5.43 21.67
C ILE A 320 -18.13 -4.63 20.91
N ASN A 321 -19.32 -4.52 21.50
CA ASN A 321 -20.51 -4.04 20.77
C ASN A 321 -21.06 -2.71 21.29
N ASN A 322 -20.43 -2.07 22.28
CA ASN A 322 -20.86 -0.77 22.80
C ASN A 322 -19.73 -0.06 23.57
N LEU A 323 -20.00 1.19 23.95
CA LEU A 323 -19.07 2.03 24.68
C LEU A 323 -18.80 1.52 26.10
N GLU A 324 -19.84 1.11 26.81
CA GLU A 324 -19.78 0.75 28.22
C GLU A 324 -18.90 -0.48 28.43
N GLU A 325 -19.08 -1.50 27.58
CA GLU A 325 -18.25 -2.70 27.52
C GLU A 325 -16.80 -2.35 27.16
N LEU A 326 -16.58 -1.48 26.17
CA LEU A 326 -15.24 -1.06 25.76
C LEU A 326 -14.50 -0.29 26.87
N ASP A 327 -15.17 0.63 27.55
CA ASP A 327 -14.59 1.40 28.67
C ASP A 327 -14.25 0.47 29.85
N ALA A 328 -15.14 -0.47 30.19
CA ALA A 328 -14.89 -1.48 31.21
C ALA A 328 -13.68 -2.36 30.86
N PHE A 329 -13.62 -2.86 29.63
CA PHE A 329 -12.53 -3.70 29.11
C PHE A 329 -11.17 -2.98 29.13
N ILE A 330 -11.14 -1.68 28.80
CA ILE A 330 -9.93 -0.86 28.87
C ILE A 330 -9.50 -0.66 30.34
N LYS A 331 -10.44 -0.31 31.22
CA LYS A 331 -10.15 -0.07 32.65
C LYS A 331 -9.70 -1.31 33.40
N SER A 332 -10.28 -2.46 33.10
CA SER A 332 -9.88 -3.76 33.66
C SER A 332 -8.57 -4.28 33.06
N LYS A 333 -8.13 -3.70 31.94
CA LYS A 333 -6.95 -4.13 31.16
C LYS A 333 -7.03 -5.58 30.71
N GLU A 334 -8.24 -6.07 30.44
CA GLU A 334 -8.45 -7.46 30.01
C GLU A 334 -7.70 -7.82 28.73
N TYR A 335 -7.39 -6.83 27.88
CA TYR A 335 -6.56 -7.01 26.69
C TYR A 335 -5.14 -7.50 26.96
N GLN A 336 -4.64 -7.39 28.20
CA GLN A 336 -3.33 -7.93 28.59
C GLN A 336 -3.33 -9.47 28.64
N ASN A 337 -4.51 -10.10 28.69
CA ASN A 337 -4.66 -11.55 28.67
C ASN A 337 -4.70 -12.13 27.24
N TRP A 338 -4.49 -11.31 26.22
CA TRP A 338 -4.55 -11.76 24.83
C TRP A 338 -3.37 -12.66 24.50
N ASN A 339 -3.65 -13.84 23.93
CA ASN A 339 -2.62 -14.81 23.55
C ASN A 339 -2.41 -14.82 22.02
N VAL A 340 -1.19 -14.48 21.61
CA VAL A 340 -0.73 -14.46 20.21
C VAL A 340 -0.67 -15.86 19.57
N ASP A 341 -0.50 -16.92 20.36
CA ASP A 341 -0.35 -18.29 19.85
C ASP A 341 -1.56 -18.73 19.02
N ASN A 342 -2.77 -18.27 19.41
CA ASN A 342 -4.01 -18.57 18.71
C ASN A 342 -4.06 -18.01 17.29
N VAL A 343 -3.27 -16.97 16.99
CA VAL A 343 -3.30 -16.23 15.73
C VAL A 343 -2.14 -16.61 14.81
N THR A 344 -1.07 -17.17 15.35
CA THR A 344 0.18 -17.47 14.61
C THR A 344 -0.07 -18.42 13.44
N THR A 345 -0.76 -19.55 13.65
CA THR A 345 -1.08 -20.53 12.59
C THR A 345 -1.89 -19.90 11.45
N PHE A 346 -2.82 -19.01 11.80
CA PHE A 346 -3.62 -18.28 10.81
C PHE A 346 -2.75 -17.33 9.98
N LEU A 347 -1.88 -16.56 10.63
CA LEU A 347 -0.97 -15.61 9.98
C LEU A 347 0.01 -16.32 9.03
N GLU A 348 0.61 -17.43 9.44
CA GLU A 348 1.50 -18.23 8.58
C GLU A 348 0.78 -18.74 7.31
N GLY A 349 -0.50 -19.08 7.43
CA GLY A 349 -1.33 -19.48 6.29
C GLY A 349 -1.57 -18.37 5.26
N ILE A 350 -1.52 -17.10 5.66
CA ILE A 350 -1.82 -15.93 4.81
C ILE A 350 -0.58 -15.17 4.36
N PHE A 351 0.45 -15.08 5.17
CA PHE A 351 1.65 -14.31 4.83
C PHE A 351 2.77 -15.16 4.25
N GLY A 352 2.59 -16.48 4.23
CA GLY A 352 3.67 -17.40 3.88
C GLY A 352 4.73 -17.39 4.97
N LYS A 353 6.01 -17.36 4.58
CA LYS A 353 7.11 -17.42 5.54
C LYS A 353 7.32 -16.07 6.24
N LEU A 354 7.06 -16.03 7.54
CA LEU A 354 7.20 -14.86 8.42
C LEU A 354 8.58 -14.82 9.13
N ASP A 355 9.66 -15.04 8.37
CA ASP A 355 11.04 -15.09 8.89
C ASP A 355 11.79 -13.76 8.81
N GLY A 356 11.12 -12.67 8.41
CA GLY A 356 11.76 -11.37 8.24
C GLY A 356 12.76 -11.28 7.09
N LEU A 357 12.68 -12.21 6.11
CA LEU A 357 13.57 -12.31 4.96
C LEU A 357 12.84 -12.27 3.61
N ALA A 358 11.62 -11.73 3.55
CA ALA A 358 10.90 -11.61 2.28
C ALA A 358 11.64 -10.70 1.29
N TYR A 359 12.26 -9.61 1.77
CA TYR A 359 13.05 -8.70 0.96
C TYR A 359 14.21 -9.39 0.24
N LYS A 360 14.89 -10.32 0.92
CA LYS A 360 15.97 -11.11 0.34
C LYS A 360 15.44 -12.05 -0.74
N ARG A 361 14.37 -12.79 -0.46
CA ARG A 361 13.72 -13.66 -1.47
C ARG A 361 13.31 -12.88 -2.71
N VAL A 362 12.68 -11.72 -2.54
CA VAL A 362 12.31 -10.83 -3.65
C VAL A 362 13.54 -10.37 -4.43
N ALA A 363 14.61 -9.95 -3.74
CA ALA A 363 15.84 -9.51 -4.39
C ALA A 363 16.53 -10.64 -5.16
N ASP A 364 16.60 -11.84 -4.60
CA ASP A 364 17.19 -13.02 -5.26
C ASP A 364 16.42 -13.37 -6.56
N GLU A 365 15.08 -13.26 -6.53
CA GLU A 365 14.25 -13.44 -7.73
C GLU A 365 14.51 -12.39 -8.82
N ILE A 366 14.83 -11.16 -8.42
CA ILE A 366 15.22 -10.06 -9.32
C ILE A 366 16.63 -10.31 -9.87
N VAL A 367 17.59 -10.72 -9.04
CA VAL A 367 18.96 -11.04 -9.45
C VAL A 367 18.96 -12.13 -10.52
N MET A 368 18.18 -13.19 -10.36
CA MET A 368 18.04 -14.23 -11.39
C MET A 368 17.53 -13.71 -12.74
N ILE A 369 16.72 -12.65 -12.75
CA ILE A 369 16.28 -11.98 -13.99
C ILE A 369 17.44 -11.15 -14.56
N LEU A 370 18.12 -10.40 -13.70
CA LEU A 370 19.24 -9.55 -14.08
C LEU A 370 20.41 -10.36 -14.65
N GLU A 371 20.77 -11.50 -14.08
CA GLU A 371 21.86 -12.38 -14.57
C GLU A 371 21.63 -12.85 -16.00
N LYS A 372 20.37 -13.11 -16.38
CA LYS A 372 19.99 -13.50 -17.74
C LYS A 372 19.98 -12.33 -18.73
N TRP A 373 19.91 -11.10 -18.21
CA TRP A 373 19.82 -9.88 -19.00
C TRP A 373 21.22 -9.42 -19.45
N ASN A 374 21.43 -9.29 -20.75
CA ASN A 374 22.76 -9.07 -21.35
C ASN A 374 22.80 -7.84 -22.28
N GLU A 375 23.94 -7.63 -22.96
CA GLU A 375 24.17 -6.47 -23.85
C GLU A 375 23.22 -6.44 -25.06
N THR A 376 22.79 -7.61 -25.54
CA THR A 376 21.78 -7.72 -26.59
C THR A 376 20.44 -7.22 -26.09
N ASP A 377 20.05 -7.54 -24.84
CA ASP A 377 18.82 -7.02 -24.24
C ASP A 377 18.88 -5.49 -24.06
N GLN A 378 20.02 -4.94 -23.61
CA GLN A 378 20.24 -3.49 -23.52
C GLN A 378 20.10 -2.81 -24.88
N THR A 379 20.75 -3.36 -25.91
CA THR A 379 20.71 -2.83 -27.27
C THR A 379 19.30 -2.89 -27.84
N ASN A 380 18.58 -4.00 -27.62
CA ASN A 380 17.18 -4.14 -28.01
C ASN A 380 16.30 -3.09 -27.32
N LEU A 381 16.51 -2.85 -26.03
CA LEU A 381 15.80 -1.81 -25.29
C LEU A 381 16.00 -0.43 -25.91
N GLU A 382 17.23 -0.05 -26.18
CA GLU A 382 17.54 1.24 -26.78
C GLU A 382 16.95 1.41 -28.18
N ASN A 383 17.06 0.38 -29.03
CA ASN A 383 16.50 0.38 -30.37
C ASN A 383 14.97 0.47 -30.36
N ASN A 384 14.32 -0.29 -29.49
CA ASN A 384 12.87 -0.26 -29.35
C ASN A 384 12.36 1.07 -28.82
N LEU A 385 13.06 1.67 -27.84
CA LEU A 385 12.73 3.01 -27.35
C LEU A 385 12.93 4.08 -28.44
N LEU A 386 13.99 3.98 -29.24
CA LEU A 386 14.22 4.89 -30.37
C LEU A 386 13.11 4.75 -31.42
N LYS A 387 12.71 3.52 -31.75
CA LYS A 387 11.58 3.24 -32.65
C LYS A 387 10.29 3.83 -32.09
N TYR A 388 10.00 3.61 -30.82
CA TYR A 388 8.84 4.16 -30.13
C TYR A 388 8.82 5.70 -30.18
N ARG A 389 9.95 6.36 -29.91
CA ARG A 389 10.07 7.82 -30.02
C ARG A 389 9.74 8.31 -31.43
N LYS A 390 10.29 7.67 -32.46
CA LYS A 390 9.97 7.99 -33.87
C LYS A 390 8.47 7.83 -34.15
N GLU A 391 7.85 6.74 -33.71
CA GLU A 391 6.41 6.53 -33.88
C GLU A 391 5.57 7.58 -33.16
N VAL A 392 5.92 7.94 -31.92
CA VAL A 392 5.24 9.01 -31.17
C VAL A 392 5.41 10.36 -31.87
N ASP A 393 6.61 10.67 -32.34
CA ASP A 393 6.92 11.94 -33.01
C ASP A 393 6.22 12.08 -34.37
N THR A 394 6.07 10.98 -35.11
CA THR A 394 5.36 10.98 -36.40
C THR A 394 3.84 11.13 -36.28
N ARG A 395 3.26 11.02 -35.06
CA ARG A 395 1.82 11.25 -34.87
C ARG A 395 1.45 12.64 -35.36
N PHE A 396 0.43 12.71 -36.20
CA PHE A 396 -0.09 13.96 -36.81
C PHE A 396 -0.19 15.11 -35.80
N MET A 397 -0.68 14.84 -34.60
CA MET A 397 -0.82 15.84 -33.53
C MET A 397 0.51 16.46 -33.08
N ASN A 398 1.62 15.71 -33.08
CA ASN A 398 2.92 16.25 -32.72
C ASN A 398 3.49 17.10 -33.86
N ARG A 399 3.28 16.70 -35.12
CA ARG A 399 3.61 17.55 -36.28
C ARG A 399 2.85 18.88 -36.26
N VAL A 400 1.56 18.86 -35.89
CA VAL A 400 0.76 20.08 -35.72
C VAL A 400 1.31 20.95 -34.58
N LYS A 401 1.72 20.36 -33.44
CA LYS A 401 2.30 21.13 -32.34
C LYS A 401 3.63 21.77 -32.72
N ASP A 402 4.51 21.02 -33.40
CA ASP A 402 5.80 21.50 -33.86
C ASP A 402 5.61 22.66 -34.88
N PHE A 403 4.66 22.52 -35.81
CA PHE A 403 4.27 23.59 -36.74
C PHE A 403 3.83 24.87 -36.00
N LEU A 404 3.09 24.72 -34.90
CA LEU A 404 2.65 25.83 -34.05
C LEU A 404 3.71 26.28 -33.02
N ARG A 405 4.92 25.71 -33.03
CA ARG A 405 5.98 25.95 -32.02
C ARG A 405 5.50 25.73 -30.57
N LEU A 406 4.57 24.82 -30.36
CA LEU A 406 4.05 24.47 -29.05
C LEU A 406 4.88 23.33 -28.45
N ASP A 407 5.12 23.37 -27.13
CA ASP A 407 5.72 22.25 -26.42
C ASP A 407 4.89 20.97 -26.67
N ARG A 408 5.54 19.84 -26.99
CA ARG A 408 4.86 18.59 -27.34
C ARG A 408 3.97 18.03 -26.22
N LYS A 409 4.19 18.44 -24.96
CA LYS A 409 3.34 18.15 -23.79
C LYS A 409 2.12 19.07 -23.69
N THR A 410 2.03 20.10 -24.52
CA THR A 410 0.87 21.01 -24.60
C THR A 410 -0.32 20.26 -25.17
N SER A 411 -1.48 20.35 -24.51
CA SER A 411 -2.72 19.78 -25.03
C SER A 411 -3.32 20.74 -26.05
N LEU A 412 -3.54 20.27 -27.28
CA LEU A 412 -4.25 21.04 -28.32
C LEU A 412 -5.76 21.09 -28.10
N ARG A 413 -6.30 20.45 -27.04
CA ARG A 413 -7.73 20.51 -26.72
C ARG A 413 -7.98 21.75 -25.84
N PRO A 414 -8.67 22.80 -26.33
CA PRO A 414 -8.83 24.07 -25.60
C PRO A 414 -9.41 23.86 -24.19
N LYS A 415 -10.40 22.97 -24.05
CA LYS A 415 -11.00 22.62 -22.75
C LYS A 415 -9.99 22.05 -21.74
N VAL A 416 -9.03 21.24 -22.20
CA VAL A 416 -7.99 20.64 -21.32
C VAL A 416 -6.96 21.69 -20.94
N TYR A 417 -6.57 22.54 -21.88
CA TYR A 417 -5.63 23.65 -21.66
C TYR A 417 -6.19 24.66 -20.65
N ILE A 418 -7.42 25.14 -20.87
CA ILE A 418 -8.15 26.03 -19.94
C ILE A 418 -8.28 25.38 -18.56
N LYS A 419 -8.72 24.11 -18.51
CA LYS A 419 -8.82 23.38 -17.24
C LYS A 419 -7.47 23.27 -16.53
N ARG A 420 -6.34 23.19 -17.25
CA ARG A 420 -4.99 23.13 -16.66
C ARG A 420 -4.55 24.48 -16.10
N LEU A 421 -4.89 25.59 -16.76
CA LEU A 421 -4.63 26.95 -16.27
C LEU A 421 -5.36 27.23 -14.94
N PHE A 422 -6.60 26.75 -14.81
CA PHE A 422 -7.41 26.96 -13.61
C PHE A 422 -7.30 25.85 -12.55
N ARG A 423 -6.60 24.75 -12.85
CA ARG A 423 -6.39 23.66 -11.87
C ARG A 423 -5.31 24.10 -10.88
N LYS A 424 -5.72 24.63 -9.72
CA LYS A 424 -4.85 24.68 -8.54
C LYS A 424 -4.17 23.32 -8.40
N LYS A 425 -2.84 23.28 -8.32
CA LYS A 425 -2.10 22.05 -7.99
C LYS A 425 -2.65 21.56 -6.66
N LYS A 426 -3.57 20.59 -6.71
CA LYS A 426 -3.86 19.77 -5.55
C LYS A 426 -2.61 18.93 -5.35
N ASN A 427 -1.78 19.31 -4.40
CA ASN A 427 -0.76 18.44 -3.85
C ASN A 427 -1.51 17.29 -3.20
N ASN A 428 -1.81 16.24 -3.96
CA ASN A 428 -2.07 14.94 -3.37
C ASN A 428 -0.71 14.50 -2.82
N SER A 429 -0.47 14.77 -1.53
CA SER A 429 0.81 14.58 -0.84
C SER A 429 1.40 13.18 -0.93
N ASN A 430 0.58 12.19 -1.29
CA ASN A 430 0.94 10.78 -1.19
C ASN A 430 1.51 10.17 -2.48
N GLU A 431 1.40 10.87 -3.61
CA GLU A 431 1.85 10.38 -4.94
C GLU A 431 3.00 11.27 -5.45
N VAL A 432 4.12 11.28 -4.72
CA VAL A 432 5.34 12.02 -5.08
C VAL A 432 6.44 11.02 -5.38
N ASN A 433 7.28 11.32 -6.37
CA ASN A 433 8.51 10.55 -6.58
C ASN A 433 9.37 10.60 -5.31
N ILE A 434 10.10 9.53 -5.05
CA ILE A 434 11.03 9.51 -3.92
C ILE A 434 12.35 10.08 -4.43
N GLU A 435 12.83 11.11 -3.74
CA GLU A 435 14.06 11.78 -4.15
C GLU A 435 15.28 10.88 -3.88
N PRO A 436 16.32 10.88 -4.74
CA PRO A 436 17.50 10.05 -4.55
C PRO A 436 18.16 10.20 -3.16
N ASN A 437 18.19 11.42 -2.62
CA ASN A 437 18.73 11.69 -1.28
C ASN A 437 17.94 10.97 -0.19
N GLU A 438 16.62 10.86 -0.32
CA GLU A 438 15.78 10.15 0.64
C GLU A 438 16.06 8.65 0.62
N VAL A 439 16.29 8.07 -0.57
CA VAL A 439 16.71 6.66 -0.71
C VAL A 439 18.07 6.45 -0.05
N HIS A 440 19.02 7.36 -0.30
CA HIS A 440 20.36 7.26 0.27
C HIS A 440 20.34 7.39 1.81
N GLU A 441 19.57 8.34 2.35
CA GLU A 441 19.35 8.46 3.79
C GLU A 441 18.73 7.20 4.39
N PHE A 442 17.77 6.59 3.70
CA PHE A 442 17.17 5.32 4.11
C PHE A 442 18.21 4.19 4.12
N TYR A 443 19.05 4.08 3.09
CA TYR A 443 20.10 3.06 3.00
C TYR A 443 21.17 3.24 4.07
N ASN A 444 21.58 4.48 4.32
CA ASN A 444 22.55 4.78 5.37
C ASN A 444 22.03 4.35 6.74
N LYS A 445 20.75 4.61 7.04
CA LYS A 445 20.12 4.12 8.26
C LYS A 445 20.07 2.60 8.31
N LEU A 446 19.85 1.91 7.19
CA LEU A 446 19.74 0.44 7.17
C LEU A 446 21.07 -0.27 7.46
N ASN A 447 22.21 0.37 7.20
CA ASN A 447 23.53 -0.21 7.53
C ASN A 447 23.68 -0.55 9.02
N ASP A 448 22.93 0.12 9.89
CA ASP A 448 22.95 -0.12 11.33
C ASP A 448 22.07 -1.30 11.75
N PHE A 449 21.26 -1.87 10.85
CA PHE A 449 20.24 -2.90 11.16
C PHE A 449 20.37 -4.20 10.35
N VAL A 450 20.95 -4.14 9.16
CA VAL A 450 21.10 -5.26 8.20
C VAL A 450 22.53 -5.30 7.69
#